data_AF-A0A2D6KV32-F1
#
_entry.id   AF-A0A2D6KV32-F1
#
_cell.length_a   1.000
_cell.length_b   1.000
_cell.length_c   1.000
_cell.angle_alpha   90.00
_cell.angle_beta   90.00
_cell.angle_gamma   90.00
#
_symmetry.space_group_name_H-M   'P 1'
#
loop_
_entity.id
_entity.type
_entity.pdbx_description
1 polymer ?
#
loop_
_entity_poly.entity_id
_entity_poly.type
_entity_poly.pdbx_seq_one_letter_code
_entity_poly.pdbx_strand_id
1 'polypeptide(L)'
;MKEVINEESMGIPKKKSVILLLLLGIITLGISQYIWFVKRVKELNNLQTKTKTKKAIPIISLIFIITIAIGVITLGVFMYLQWEDLDAALKIEDIPQEILITSTIIILLSLILGILTLMMAFKYRKILNESLVNKGTSVKLSGLYTFIFHFIYLQYEINRIIKDNETQKRTGPLIALVLVILTIIASIISVLYL
;
A
#
# COMPACT_ATOMS: atom_id res chain seq x y z
N MET A 1 -5.02 -24.23 38.17
CA MET A 1 -5.31 -22.86 37.70
C MET A 1 -4.57 -22.68 36.38
N LYS A 2 -5.25 -22.75 35.22
CA LYS A 2 -4.60 -22.51 33.93
C LYS A 2 -4.48 -20.99 33.77
N GLU A 3 -3.26 -20.46 33.76
CA GLU A 3 -3.04 -19.08 33.33
C GLU A 3 -3.64 -18.95 31.92
N VAL A 4 -4.66 -18.11 31.80
CA VAL A 4 -5.14 -17.64 30.51
C VAL A 4 -4.03 -16.72 30.00
N ILE A 5 -3.06 -17.29 29.29
CA ILE A 5 -2.00 -16.54 28.62
C ILE A 5 -2.72 -15.58 27.66
N ASN A 6 -2.73 -14.30 28.02
CA ASN A 6 -3.36 -13.28 27.22
C ASN A 6 -2.56 -13.16 25.91
N GLU A 7 -3.05 -13.76 24.83
CA GLU A 7 -2.38 -13.79 23.52
C GLU A 7 -2.05 -12.38 23.00
N GLU A 8 -2.72 -11.33 23.50
CA GLU A 8 -2.36 -9.93 23.19
C GLU A 8 -0.95 -9.55 23.65
N SER A 9 -0.42 -10.20 24.69
CA SER A 9 0.93 -9.95 25.20
C SER A 9 2.03 -10.49 24.28
N MET A 10 1.77 -11.56 23.52
CA MET A 10 2.79 -12.20 22.67
C MET A 10 3.05 -11.42 21.36
N GLY A 11 2.20 -10.46 21.01
CA GLY A 11 2.37 -9.59 19.84
C GLY A 11 2.57 -10.36 18.54
N ILE A 12 1.90 -11.50 18.39
CA ILE A 12 1.93 -12.33 17.18
C ILE A 12 1.03 -11.68 16.12
N PRO A 13 1.37 -11.74 14.82
CA PRO A 13 0.52 -11.21 13.77
C PRO A 13 -0.92 -11.74 13.81
N LYS A 14 -1.91 -10.84 13.90
CA LYS A 14 -3.34 -11.22 13.85
C LYS A 14 -3.84 -11.33 12.41
N LYS A 15 -4.79 -12.24 12.15
CA LYS A 15 -5.48 -12.36 10.85
C LYS A 15 -6.33 -11.12 10.59
N LYS A 16 -6.33 -10.61 9.36
CA LYS A 16 -7.20 -9.49 8.94
C LYS A 16 -7.80 -9.77 7.57
N SER A 17 -9.04 -9.32 7.34
CA SER A 17 -9.66 -9.44 6.01
C SER A 17 -8.90 -8.60 4.99
N VAL A 18 -8.45 -9.25 3.91
CA VAL A 18 -7.73 -8.60 2.80
C VAL A 18 -8.68 -7.68 2.02
N ILE A 19 -9.92 -8.14 1.81
CA ILE A 19 -10.97 -7.38 1.11
C ILE A 19 -11.31 -6.11 1.90
N LEU A 20 -11.47 -6.22 3.22
CA LEU A 20 -11.73 -5.06 4.06
C LEU A 20 -10.60 -4.02 3.99
N LEU A 21 -9.34 -4.47 3.97
CA LEU A 21 -8.19 -3.58 3.86
C LEU A 21 -8.08 -2.93 2.48
N LEU A 22 -8.43 -3.66 1.41
CA LEU A 22 -8.53 -3.09 0.08
C LEU A 22 -9.62 -2.00 0.02
N LEU A 23 -10.83 -2.30 0.50
CA LEU A 23 -11.92 -1.33 0.55
C LEU A 23 -11.57 -0.11 1.40
N LEU A 24 -10.97 -0.32 2.57
CA LEU A 24 -10.50 0.77 3.41
C LEU A 24 -9.40 1.57 2.72
N GLY A 25 -8.53 0.91 1.94
CA GLY A 25 -7.54 1.53 1.07
C GLY A 25 -8.18 2.52 0.10
N ILE A 26 -9.24 2.09 -0.60
CA ILE A 26 -9.96 2.93 -1.56
C ILE A 26 -10.66 4.10 -0.85
N ILE A 27 -11.43 3.82 0.21
CA ILE A 27 -12.20 4.84 0.94
C ILE A 27 -11.29 5.90 1.56
N THR A 28 -10.13 5.51 2.05
CA THR A 28 -9.16 6.42 2.70
C THR A 28 -8.11 6.98 1.75
N LEU A 29 -8.28 6.81 0.43
CA LEU A 29 -7.32 7.25 -0.58
C LEU A 29 -5.89 6.80 -0.29
N GLY A 30 -5.75 5.56 0.18
CA GLY A 30 -4.47 4.93 0.50
C GLY A 30 -3.93 5.22 1.90
N ILE A 31 -4.50 6.12 2.72
CA ILE A 31 -3.98 6.43 4.07
C ILE A 31 -3.92 5.17 4.96
N SER A 32 -4.95 4.31 4.87
CA SER A 32 -5.02 3.08 5.67
C SER A 32 -3.86 2.11 5.45
N GLN A 33 -3.20 2.14 4.28
CA GLN A 33 -2.04 1.28 4.00
C GLN A 33 -0.85 1.63 4.92
N TYR A 34 -0.62 2.91 5.20
CA TYR A 34 0.50 3.36 6.03
C TYR A 34 0.20 3.13 7.51
N ILE A 35 -1.06 3.33 7.92
CA ILE A 35 -1.53 2.94 9.25
C ILE A 35 -1.33 1.43 9.46
N TRP A 36 -1.61 0.62 8.43
CA TRP A 36 -1.38 -0.82 8.46
C TRP A 36 0.11 -1.14 8.71
N PHE A 37 1.02 -0.50 7.96
CA PHE A 37 2.47 -0.66 8.18
C PHE A 37 2.86 -0.28 9.61
N VAL A 38 2.45 0.89 10.11
CA VAL A 38 2.75 1.35 11.49
C VAL A 38 2.34 0.32 12.54
N LYS A 39 1.11 -0.21 12.43
CA LYS A 39 0.57 -1.19 13.39
C LYS A 39 1.34 -2.52 13.35
N ARG A 40 1.76 -2.96 12.16
CA ARG A 40 2.44 -4.25 11.95
C ARG A 40 3.91 -4.26 12.37
N VAL A 41 4.55 -3.11 12.59
CA VAL A 41 5.96 -3.05 13.03
C VAL A 41 6.21 -3.89 14.28
N LYS A 42 5.36 -3.77 15.31
CA LYS A 42 5.52 -4.53 16.57
C LYS A 42 5.40 -6.02 16.31
N GLU A 43 4.37 -6.41 15.58
CA GLU A 43 4.04 -7.81 15.32
C GLU A 43 5.12 -8.53 14.51
N LEU A 44 5.66 -7.85 13.49
CA LEU A 44 6.74 -8.41 12.67
C LEU A 44 8.08 -8.47 13.41
N ASN A 45 8.37 -7.48 14.26
CA ASN A 45 9.59 -7.51 15.06
C ASN A 45 9.57 -8.64 16.10
N ASN A 46 8.40 -9.18 16.46
CA ASN A 46 8.28 -10.31 17.37
C ASN A 46 8.55 -11.67 16.70
N LEU A 47 8.67 -11.75 15.37
CA LEU A 47 8.87 -13.02 14.62
C LEU A 47 10.28 -13.64 14.76
N GLN A 48 11.06 -13.28 15.78
CA GLN A 48 12.42 -13.80 16.03
C GLN A 48 13.36 -13.77 14.81
N THR A 49 13.15 -12.82 13.90
CA THR A 49 13.96 -12.62 12.68
C THR A 49 15.21 -11.77 12.92
N LYS A 50 16.22 -11.91 12.07
CA LYS A 50 17.43 -11.06 12.11
C LYS A 50 17.11 -9.65 11.63
N THR A 51 16.32 -9.53 10.57
CA THR A 51 15.85 -8.25 10.05
C THR A 51 14.74 -7.70 10.96
N LYS A 52 14.88 -6.44 11.38
CA LYS A 52 13.86 -5.68 12.12
C LYS A 52 13.47 -4.42 11.36
N THR A 53 12.28 -3.91 11.66
CA THR A 53 11.77 -2.66 11.08
C THR A 53 11.51 -1.61 12.14
N LYS A 54 11.75 -0.34 11.81
CA LYS A 54 11.51 0.83 12.68
C LYS A 54 10.21 1.50 12.25
N LYS A 55 9.49 2.11 13.19
CA LYS A 55 8.24 2.85 12.90
C LYS A 55 8.45 4.15 12.10
N ALA A 56 9.67 4.66 12.05
CA ALA A 56 9.98 5.94 11.41
C ALA A 56 9.55 5.99 9.93
N ILE A 57 9.90 4.99 9.12
CA ILE A 57 9.59 5.00 7.67
C ILE A 57 8.07 4.99 7.41
N PRO A 58 7.26 4.10 8.04
CA PRO A 58 5.81 4.18 7.93
C PRO A 58 5.20 5.51 8.39
N ILE A 59 5.73 6.11 9.46
CA ILE A 59 5.24 7.41 9.98
C ILE A 59 5.56 8.54 9.00
N ILE A 60 6.78 8.59 8.47
CA ILE A 60 7.17 9.58 7.45
C ILE A 60 6.31 9.42 6.19
N SER A 61 6.08 8.19 5.76
CA SER A 61 5.21 7.91 4.60
C SER A 61 3.76 8.31 4.85
N LEU A 62 3.26 8.14 6.08
CA LEU A 62 1.94 8.60 6.50
C LEU A 62 1.83 10.13 6.45
N ILE A 63 2.87 10.86 6.85
CA ILE A 63 2.91 12.32 6.74
C ILE A 63 2.87 12.72 5.26
N PHE A 64 3.69 12.10 4.42
CA PHE A 64 3.71 12.40 2.97
C PHE A 64 2.35 12.20 2.30
N ILE A 65 1.65 11.08 2.55
CA ILE A 65 0.34 10.86 1.93
C ILE A 65 -0.71 11.88 2.39
N ILE A 66 -0.65 12.32 3.66
CA ILE A 66 -1.56 13.36 4.17
C ILE A 66 -1.26 14.70 3.50
N THR A 67 0.02 15.07 3.40
CA THR A 67 0.44 16.30 2.70
C THR A 67 0.02 16.28 1.22
N ILE A 68 0.19 15.15 0.53
CA ILE A 68 -0.26 14.98 -0.86
C ILE A 68 -1.79 15.11 -0.95
N ALA A 69 -2.53 14.46 -0.06
CA ALA A 69 -4.00 14.53 -0.05
C ALA A 69 -4.49 15.97 0.15
N ILE A 70 -3.89 16.71 1.09
CA ILE A 70 -4.18 18.13 1.30
C ILE A 70 -3.85 18.93 0.03
N GLY A 71 -2.67 18.72 -0.57
CA GLY A 71 -2.28 19.41 -1.80
C GLY A 71 -3.24 19.18 -2.96
N VAL A 72 -3.70 17.93 -3.15
CA VAL A 72 -4.68 17.57 -4.19
C VAL A 72 -6.03 18.23 -3.92
N ILE A 73 -6.50 18.23 -2.66
CA ILE A 73 -7.76 18.91 -2.29
C ILE A 73 -7.65 20.41 -2.53
N THR A 74 -6.58 21.05 -2.09
CA THR A 74 -6.34 22.49 -2.31
C THR A 74 -6.33 22.83 -3.79
N LEU A 75 -5.64 22.02 -4.61
CA LEU A 75 -5.60 22.20 -6.06
C LEU A 75 -6.99 22.04 -6.69
N GLY A 76 -7.76 21.03 -6.28
CA GLY A 76 -9.12 20.82 -6.76
C GLY A 76 -10.08 21.95 -6.38
N VAL A 77 -9.99 22.48 -5.16
CA VAL A 77 -10.76 23.65 -4.72
C VAL A 77 -10.39 24.88 -5.54
N PHE A 78 -9.09 25.10 -5.77
CA PHE A 78 -8.63 26.22 -6.59
C PHE A 78 -9.17 26.14 -8.02
N MET A 79 -9.08 24.96 -8.65
CA MET A 79 -9.64 24.72 -9.99
C MET A 79 -11.15 24.92 -10.04
N TYR A 80 -11.88 24.46 -9.01
CA TYR A 80 -13.33 24.64 -8.92
C TYR A 80 -13.73 26.10 -8.81
N LEU A 81 -13.01 26.90 -8.02
CA LEU A 81 -13.28 28.33 -7.85
C LEU A 81 -12.99 29.16 -9.12
N GLN A 82 -12.15 28.65 -10.02
CA GLN A 82 -11.80 29.28 -11.30
C GLN A 82 -12.59 28.73 -12.49
N TRP A 83 -13.57 27.85 -12.25
CA TRP A 83 -14.27 27.11 -13.31
C TRP A 83 -15.06 28.01 -14.27
N GLU A 84 -15.56 29.16 -13.82
CA GLU A 84 -16.33 30.09 -14.66
C GLU A 84 -15.49 30.73 -15.79
N ASP A 85 -14.17 30.80 -15.63
CA ASP A 85 -13.24 31.34 -16.64
C ASP A 85 -12.65 30.24 -17.55
N LEU A 86 -12.98 28.96 -17.32
CA LEU A 86 -12.30 27.80 -17.91
C LEU A 86 -12.84 27.39 -19.30
N ASP A 87 -13.94 28.01 -19.78
CA ASP A 87 -14.53 27.73 -21.10
C ASP A 87 -13.70 28.30 -22.27
N ALA A 88 -12.69 29.13 -21.98
CA ALA A 88 -11.72 29.59 -22.95
C ALA A 88 -10.60 28.54 -23.13
N ALA A 89 -10.73 27.71 -24.17
CA ALA A 89 -9.75 26.75 -24.69
C ALA A 89 -8.38 26.71 -23.97
N LEU A 90 -8.19 25.72 -23.10
CA LEU A 90 -6.95 25.46 -22.33
C LEU A 90 -5.73 25.27 -23.25
N LYS A 91 -5.09 26.38 -23.64
CA LYS A 91 -3.69 26.32 -24.05
C LYS A 91 -2.86 26.10 -22.80
N ILE A 92 -1.81 25.30 -22.90
CA ILE A 92 -0.89 25.04 -21.79
C ILE A 92 -0.31 26.36 -21.24
N GLU A 93 -0.17 27.37 -22.10
CA GLU A 93 0.33 28.71 -21.80
C GLU A 93 -0.57 29.50 -20.82
N ASP A 94 -1.87 29.17 -20.77
CA ASP A 94 -2.85 29.88 -19.94
C ASP A 94 -3.02 29.23 -18.55
N ILE A 95 -2.29 28.15 -18.25
CA ILE A 95 -2.35 27.49 -16.95
C ILE A 95 -1.63 28.37 -15.90
N PRO A 96 -2.30 28.79 -14.81
CA PRO A 96 -1.67 29.51 -13.71
C PRO A 96 -0.38 28.83 -13.23
N GLN A 97 0.69 29.61 -13.08
CA GLN A 97 1.99 29.09 -12.69
C GLN A 97 1.95 28.38 -11.31
N GLU A 98 1.05 28.82 -10.43
CA GLU A 98 0.79 28.22 -9.13
C GLU A 98 0.28 26.77 -9.24
N ILE A 99 -0.59 26.49 -10.23
CA ILE A 99 -1.07 25.14 -10.52
C ILE A 99 0.10 24.27 -10.96
N LEU A 100 0.92 24.75 -11.89
CA LEU A 100 2.07 24.01 -12.43
C LEU A 100 3.11 23.68 -11.34
N ILE A 101 3.43 24.64 -10.48
CA ILE A 101 4.36 24.43 -9.36
C ILE A 101 3.77 23.41 -8.38
N THR A 102 2.51 23.59 -7.99
CA THR A 102 1.84 22.71 -7.02
C THR A 102 1.74 21.27 -7.54
N SER A 103 1.33 21.08 -8.80
CA SER A 103 1.23 19.76 -9.43
C SER A 103 2.60 19.09 -9.52
N THR A 104 3.66 19.85 -9.86
CA THR A 104 5.03 19.34 -9.91
C THR A 104 5.49 18.86 -8.53
N ILE A 105 5.24 19.64 -7.48
CA ILE A 105 5.57 19.24 -6.10
C ILE A 105 4.79 17.97 -5.70
N ILE A 106 3.49 17.90 -6.00
CA ILE A 106 2.67 16.71 -5.70
C ILE A 106 3.22 15.46 -6.41
N ILE A 107 3.63 15.57 -7.68
CA ILE A 107 4.21 14.46 -8.44
C ILE A 107 5.52 13.99 -7.80
N LEU A 108 6.41 14.92 -7.45
CA LEU A 108 7.69 14.59 -6.81
C LEU A 108 7.49 13.91 -5.46
N LEU A 109 6.59 14.44 -4.61
CA LEU A 109 6.25 13.83 -3.33
C LEU A 109 5.64 12.43 -3.51
N SER A 110 4.79 12.26 -4.53
CA SER A 110 4.16 10.96 -4.85
C SER A 110 5.19 9.92 -5.30
N LEU A 111 6.20 10.33 -6.09
CA LEU A 111 7.30 9.46 -6.49
C LEU A 111 8.13 9.00 -5.29
N ILE A 112 8.51 9.93 -4.41
CA ILE A 112 9.22 9.63 -3.17
C ILE A 112 8.40 8.66 -2.32
N LEU A 113 7.11 8.92 -2.15
CA LEU A 113 6.20 8.07 -1.39
C LEU A 113 6.09 6.66 -2.00
N GLY A 114 6.03 6.55 -3.32
CA GLY A 114 6.04 5.26 -4.03
C GLY A 114 7.30 4.44 -3.73
N ILE A 115 8.48 5.08 -3.79
CA ILE A 115 9.76 4.44 -3.46
C ILE A 115 9.76 3.97 -1.99
N LEU A 116 9.36 4.84 -1.05
CA LEU A 116 9.28 4.47 0.37
C LEU A 116 8.32 3.29 0.60
N THR A 117 7.19 3.27 -0.10
CA THR A 117 6.20 2.18 -0.04
C THR A 117 6.79 0.86 -0.51
N LEU A 118 7.52 0.87 -1.63
CA LEU A 118 8.23 -0.31 -2.14
C LEU A 118 9.31 -0.79 -1.16
N MET A 119 10.13 0.12 -0.64
CA MET A 119 11.16 -0.22 0.35
C MET A 119 10.55 -0.89 1.58
N MET A 120 9.43 -0.37 2.10
CA MET A 120 8.70 -0.98 3.21
C MET A 120 8.16 -2.37 2.85
N ALA A 121 7.52 -2.51 1.68
CA ALA A 121 6.94 -3.77 1.24
C ALA A 121 8.01 -4.88 1.12
N PHE A 122 9.15 -4.59 0.47
CA PHE A 122 10.24 -5.54 0.34
C PHE A 122 10.94 -5.85 1.67
N LYS A 123 11.07 -4.86 2.56
CA LYS A 123 11.60 -5.09 3.90
C LYS A 123 10.69 -6.03 4.71
N TYR A 124 9.37 -5.85 4.62
CA TYR A 124 8.40 -6.70 5.31
C TYR A 124 8.38 -8.11 4.72
N ARG A 125 8.46 -8.24 3.39
CA ARG A 125 8.66 -9.51 2.71
C ARG A 125 9.91 -10.24 3.21
N LYS A 126 11.04 -9.53 3.38
CA LYS A 126 12.29 -10.11 3.89
C LYS A 126 12.10 -10.68 5.30
N ILE A 127 11.45 -9.93 6.19
CA ILE A 127 11.12 -10.39 7.55
C ILE A 127 10.25 -11.65 7.49
N LEU A 128 9.20 -11.66 6.67
CA LEU A 128 8.33 -12.84 6.54
C LEU A 128 9.10 -14.06 5.99
N ASN A 129 9.94 -13.89 4.98
CA ASN A 129 10.78 -14.98 4.46
C ASN A 129 11.75 -15.52 5.53
N GLU A 130 12.39 -14.66 6.31
CA GLU A 130 13.24 -15.11 7.44
C GLU A 130 12.43 -15.90 8.47
N SER A 131 11.20 -15.45 8.79
CA SER A 131 10.34 -16.15 9.74
C SER A 131 9.92 -17.55 9.24
N LEU A 132 9.72 -17.71 7.93
CA LEU A 132 9.43 -19.01 7.31
C LEU A 132 10.61 -19.96 7.36
N VAL A 133 11.81 -19.46 7.11
CA VAL A 133 13.06 -20.23 7.24
C VAL A 133 13.24 -20.68 8.70
N ASN A 134 13.01 -19.80 9.67
CA ASN A 134 13.06 -20.15 11.10
C ASN A 134 12.02 -21.21 11.49
N LYS A 135 10.86 -21.25 10.80
CA LYS A 135 9.82 -22.28 10.95
C LYS A 135 10.17 -23.60 10.22
N GLY A 136 11.32 -23.68 9.52
CA GLY A 136 11.72 -24.85 8.75
C GLY A 136 11.01 -24.98 7.39
N THR A 137 10.34 -23.92 6.92
CA THR A 137 9.63 -23.90 5.63
C THR A 137 10.53 -23.33 4.53
N SER A 138 10.62 -24.02 3.38
CA SER A 138 11.44 -23.59 2.23
C SER A 138 10.71 -22.64 1.26
N VAL A 139 9.41 -22.39 1.48
CA VAL A 139 8.57 -21.53 0.65
C VAL A 139 9.02 -20.07 0.78
N LYS A 140 9.26 -19.41 -0.36
CA LYS A 140 9.59 -17.98 -0.44
C LYS A 140 8.41 -17.18 -0.98
N LEU A 141 8.13 -16.02 -0.40
CA LEU A 141 7.15 -15.06 -0.90
C LEU A 141 7.61 -14.47 -2.25
N SER A 142 6.67 -14.19 -3.15
CA SER A 142 6.97 -13.64 -4.48
C SER A 142 7.39 -12.17 -4.40
N GLY A 143 8.51 -11.83 -5.06
CA GLY A 143 8.94 -10.44 -5.20
C GLY A 143 7.99 -9.65 -6.11
N LEU A 144 7.56 -10.25 -7.22
CA LEU A 144 6.65 -9.64 -8.19
C LEU A 144 5.30 -9.27 -7.56
N TYR A 145 4.68 -10.19 -6.80
CA TYR A 145 3.42 -9.88 -6.13
C TYR A 145 3.59 -8.86 -5.00
N THR A 146 4.76 -8.78 -4.38
CA THR A 146 5.07 -7.73 -3.41
C THR A 146 5.20 -6.37 -4.08
N PHE A 147 5.78 -6.32 -5.28
CA PHE A 147 5.90 -5.10 -6.07
C PHE A 147 4.53 -4.60 -6.58
N ILE A 148 3.69 -5.49 -7.08
CA ILE A 148 2.39 -5.08 -7.67
C ILE A 148 1.37 -4.75 -6.58
N PHE A 149 1.20 -5.63 -5.58
CA PHE A 149 0.11 -5.55 -4.61
C PHE A 149 0.53 -5.04 -3.23
N HIS A 150 1.82 -4.82 -2.98
CA HIS A 150 2.35 -4.22 -1.76
C HIS A 150 1.76 -4.83 -0.47
N PHE A 151 1.11 -4.00 0.35
CA PHE A 151 0.56 -4.38 1.65
C PHE A 151 -0.57 -5.40 1.55
N ILE A 152 -1.32 -5.44 0.45
CA ILE A 152 -2.43 -6.38 0.23
C ILE A 152 -1.87 -7.80 0.11
N TYR A 153 -0.82 -7.98 -0.70
CA TYR A 153 -0.16 -9.27 -0.83
C TYR A 153 0.52 -9.71 0.46
N LEU A 154 1.18 -8.79 1.16
CA LEU A 154 1.79 -9.11 2.45
C LEU A 154 0.75 -9.53 3.49
N GLN A 155 -0.41 -8.86 3.55
CA GLN A 155 -1.49 -9.29 4.44
C GLN A 155 -2.06 -10.66 4.04
N TYR A 156 -2.21 -10.91 2.74
CA TYR A 156 -2.63 -12.21 2.24
C TYR A 156 -1.67 -13.31 2.69
N GLU A 157 -0.36 -13.11 2.56
CA GLU A 157 0.65 -14.09 2.99
C GLU A 157 0.67 -14.23 4.51
N ILE A 158 0.59 -13.14 5.29
CA ILE A 158 0.45 -13.22 6.75
C ILE A 158 -0.74 -14.10 7.14
N ASN A 159 -1.89 -13.92 6.49
CA ASN A 159 -3.07 -14.75 6.75
C ASN A 159 -2.88 -16.23 6.40
N ARG A 160 -2.04 -16.55 5.41
CA ARG A 160 -1.72 -17.93 5.05
C ARG A 160 -0.77 -18.57 6.06
N ILE A 161 0.23 -17.81 6.50
CA ILE A 161 1.21 -18.23 7.49
C ILE A 161 0.53 -18.56 8.83
N ILE A 162 -0.43 -17.72 9.24
CA ILE A 162 -1.23 -17.96 10.47
C ILE A 162 -2.08 -19.23 10.36
N LYS A 163 -2.43 -19.68 9.15
CA LYS A 163 -3.27 -20.86 8.91
C LYS A 163 -2.46 -22.10 8.49
N ASP A 164 -1.13 -22.06 8.58
CA ASP A 164 -0.24 -23.14 8.13
C ASP A 164 -0.48 -23.59 6.68
N ASN A 165 -0.92 -22.66 5.83
CA ASN A 165 -1.28 -22.92 4.43
C ASN A 165 -0.20 -22.43 3.45
N GLU A 166 1.05 -22.31 3.87
CA GLU A 166 2.14 -21.73 3.06
C GLU A 166 2.50 -22.58 1.84
N THR A 167 2.32 -23.91 1.93
CA THR A 167 2.60 -24.88 0.86
C THR A 167 1.49 -24.97 -0.20
N GLN A 168 0.28 -24.47 0.12
CA GLN A 168 -0.84 -24.48 -0.83
C GLN A 168 -0.60 -23.54 -2.02
N LYS A 169 -1.29 -23.79 -3.15
CA LYS A 169 -1.20 -22.94 -4.35
C LYS A 169 -1.67 -21.52 -4.06
N ARG A 170 -0.99 -20.52 -4.64
CA ARG A 170 -1.27 -19.08 -4.46
C ARG A 170 -2.30 -18.58 -5.49
N THR A 171 -3.55 -18.97 -5.35
CA THR A 171 -4.60 -18.57 -6.31
C THR A 171 -5.01 -17.11 -6.17
N GLY A 172 -5.09 -16.57 -4.95
CA GLY A 172 -5.57 -15.21 -4.69
C GLY A 172 -4.83 -14.10 -5.46
N PRO A 173 -3.49 -13.99 -5.34
CA PRO A 173 -2.71 -12.97 -6.06
C PRO A 173 -2.79 -13.10 -7.59
N LEU A 174 -2.93 -14.33 -8.10
CA LEU A 174 -3.07 -14.57 -9.53
C LEU A 174 -4.41 -14.03 -10.05
N ILE A 175 -5.51 -14.31 -9.35
CA ILE A 175 -6.84 -13.78 -9.70
C ILE A 175 -6.82 -12.25 -9.65
N ALA A 176 -6.23 -11.67 -8.59
CA ALA A 176 -6.10 -10.22 -8.49
C ALA A 176 -5.29 -9.62 -9.65
N LEU A 177 -4.24 -10.30 -10.12
CA LEU A 177 -3.43 -9.84 -11.24
C LEU A 177 -4.20 -9.84 -12.55
N VAL A 178 -4.95 -10.91 -12.81
CA VAL A 178 -5.82 -11.00 -13.99
C VAL A 178 -6.86 -9.89 -13.98
N LEU A 179 -7.50 -9.63 -12.84
CA LEU A 179 -8.48 -8.53 -12.71
C LEU A 179 -7.84 -7.17 -12.99
N VAL A 180 -6.66 -6.88 -12.45
CA VAL A 180 -5.96 -5.61 -12.71
C VAL A 180 -5.65 -5.45 -14.20
N ILE A 181 -5.16 -6.51 -14.87
CA ILE A 181 -4.88 -6.49 -16.31
C ILE A 181 -6.15 -6.22 -17.12
N LEU A 182 -7.26 -6.89 -16.79
CA LEU A 182 -8.54 -6.69 -17.47
C LEU A 182 -9.05 -5.25 -17.31
N THR A 183 -8.94 -4.68 -16.11
CA THR A 183 -9.32 -3.28 -15.87
C THR A 183 -8.47 -2.32 -16.70
N ILE A 184 -7.14 -2.53 -16.78
CA ILE A 184 -6.25 -1.70 -17.60
C ILE A 184 -6.64 -1.78 -19.09
N ILE A 185 -6.89 -2.98 -19.61
CA ILE A 185 -7.32 -3.19 -21.00
C ILE A 185 -8.64 -2.47 -21.27
N ALA A 186 -9.62 -2.60 -20.37
CA ALA A 186 -10.91 -1.93 -20.50
C ALA A 186 -10.77 -0.40 -20.51
N SER A 187 -9.90 0.16 -19.65
CA SER A 187 -9.60 1.59 -19.65
C SER A 187 -8.97 2.06 -20.96
N ILE A 188 -7.99 1.31 -21.51
CA ILE A 188 -7.37 1.65 -22.79
C ILE A 188 -8.40 1.62 -23.93
N ILE A 189 -9.24 0.59 -23.98
CA ILE A 189 -10.33 0.49 -24.95
C ILE A 189 -11.25 1.71 -24.82
N SER A 190 -11.69 2.06 -23.60
CA SER A 190 -12.59 3.20 -23.42
C SER A 190 -12.03 4.52 -23.96
N VAL A 191 -10.72 4.77 -23.80
CA VAL A 191 -10.06 5.98 -24.32
C VAL A 191 -9.94 5.97 -25.84
N LEU A 192 -9.77 4.82 -26.47
CA LEU A 192 -9.63 4.71 -27.93
C LEU A 192 -10.96 4.87 -28.69
N TYR A 193 -12.10 4.69 -28.02
CA TYR A 193 -13.45 4.78 -28.60
C TYR A 193 -14.22 6.05 -28.17
N LEU A 194 -13.55 6.97 -27.45
CA LEU A 194 -14.02 8.32 -27.12
C LEU A 194 -13.49 9.31 -28.16
#